data_AF-A0A392M885-F1
#
_entry.id   AF-A0A392M885-F1
#
_cell.length_a   1.000
_cell.length_b   1.000
_cell.length_c   1.000
_cell.angle_alpha   90.00
_cell.angle_beta   90.00
_cell.angle_gamma   90.00
#
_symmetry.space_group_name_H-M   'P 1'
#
loop_
_entity.id
_entity.type
_entity.pdbx_description
1 polymer ?
#
loop_
_entity_poly.entity_id
_entity_poly.type
_entity_poly.pdbx_seq_one_letter_code
_entity_poly.pdbx_strand_id
1 'polypeptide(L)' 'LSFAVSAGIIKEKARVVAMDLRGHGKSVTDNDFDLSVETMCNDVLAVIKELYGDSPPAIILVGHRLNAQKLQF' A
#
# COMPACT_ATOMS: atom_id res chain seq x y z
N LEU A 1 9.23 2.79 -12.35
CA LEU A 1 10.16 3.95 -12.33
C LEU A 1 9.52 5.20 -11.70
N SER A 2 8.25 5.53 -11.98
CA SER A 2 7.58 6.73 -11.44
C SER A 2 7.58 6.82 -9.91
N PHE A 3 7.13 5.77 -9.21
CA PHE A 3 7.04 5.81 -7.74
C PHE A 3 8.39 5.90 -7.03
N ALA A 4 9.45 5.30 -7.58
CA ALA A 4 10.78 5.40 -6.99
C ALA A 4 11.29 6.84 -6.99
N VAL A 5 11.06 7.58 -8.08
CA VAL A 5 11.41 9.01 -8.19
C VAL A 5 10.54 9.85 -7.26
N SER A 6 9.22 9.66 -7.28
CA SER A 6 8.30 10.41 -6.40
C SER A 6 8.60 10.18 -4.92
N ALA A 7 8.81 8.93 -4.50
CA ALA A 7 9.20 8.58 -3.13
C ALA A 7 10.54 9.22 -2.75
N GLY A 8 11.49 9.28 -3.69
CA GLY A 8 12.78 9.93 -3.50
C GLY A 8 12.68 11.43 -3.16
N ILE A 9 11.72 12.13 -3.76
CA ILE A 9 11.47 13.56 -3.49
C ILE A 9 10.62 13.75 -2.23
N ILE A 10 9.55 12.97 -2.06
CA ILE A 10 8.61 13.13 -0.94
C ILE A 10 9.28 12.83 0.40
N LYS A 11 10.21 11.87 0.45
CA LYS A 11 10.90 11.48 1.69
C LYS A 11 11.73 12.61 2.33
N GLU A 12 11.99 13.70 1.61
CA GLU A 12 12.66 14.89 2.17
C GLU A 12 11.75 15.68 3.12
N LYS A 13 10.43 15.53 3.01
CA LYS A 13 9.44 16.32 3.77
C LYS A 13 8.45 15.49 4.58
N ALA A 14 8.31 14.21 4.28
CA ALA A 14 7.37 13.32 4.94
C ALA A 14 7.93 11.90 5.06
N ARG A 15 7.37 11.10 5.98
CA ARG A 15 7.65 9.66 6.02
C ARG A 15 6.97 8.99 4.84
N VAL A 16 7.74 8.24 4.05
CA VAL A 16 7.23 7.44 2.94
C VAL A 16 7.24 5.97 3.33
N VAL A 17 6.09 5.32 3.21
CA VAL A 17 5.94 3.86 3.30
C VAL A 17 5.58 3.36 1.90
N ALA A 18 6.47 2.55 1.32
CA ALA A 18 6.22 1.86 0.06
C ALA A 18 6.07 0.37 0.37
N MET A 19 4.89 -0.19 0.12
CA MET A 19 4.59 -1.59 0.35
C MET A 19 4.35 -2.31 -0.98
N ASP A 20 4.79 -3.56 -1.05
CA ASP A 20 4.34 -4.49 -2.09
C ASP A 20 2.96 -5.02 -1.65
N LEU A 21 1.94 -4.85 -2.48
CA LEU A 21 0.62 -5.43 -2.22
C LEU A 21 0.64 -6.94 -2.46
N ARG A 22 -0.35 -7.65 -1.92
CA ARG A 22 -0.58 -9.08 -2.16
C ARG A 22 -0.45 -9.45 -3.64
N GLY A 23 0.19 -10.59 -3.90
CA GLY A 23 0.44 -11.07 -5.26
C GLY A 23 1.49 -10.27 -6.05
N HIS A 24 2.22 -9.36 -5.41
CA HIS A 24 3.26 -8.54 -6.05
C HIS A 24 4.55 -8.52 -5.23
N GLY A 25 5.66 -8.26 -5.92
CA GLY A 25 6.96 -7.98 -5.31
C GLY A 25 7.42 -9.11 -4.39
N LYS A 26 7.71 -8.77 -3.13
CA LYS A 26 8.21 -9.72 -2.12
C LYS A 26 7.21 -10.01 -0.99
N SER A 27 6.02 -9.40 -1.02
CA SER A 27 4.98 -9.70 -0.03
C SER A 27 4.40 -11.08 -0.28
N VAL A 28 4.22 -11.84 0.80
CA VAL A 28 3.61 -13.17 0.79
C VAL A 28 2.48 -13.21 1.81
N THR A 29 1.42 -13.93 1.49
CA THR A 29 0.25 -14.12 2.35
C THR A 29 -0.14 -15.60 2.37
N ASP A 30 -1.00 -16.00 3.31
CA ASP A 30 -1.50 -17.39 3.37
C ASP A 30 -2.31 -17.78 2.12
N ASN A 31 -2.87 -16.79 1.42
CA ASN A 31 -3.63 -17.00 0.18
C ASN A 31 -3.37 -15.86 -0.81
N ASP A 32 -2.29 -15.94 -1.58
CA ASP A 32 -1.92 -14.90 -2.55
C ASP A 32 -2.89 -14.76 -3.74
N PHE A 33 -3.84 -15.69 -3.90
CA PHE A 33 -4.83 -15.66 -4.98
C PHE A 33 -6.12 -14.93 -4.63
N ASP A 34 -6.40 -14.68 -3.34
CA ASP A 34 -7.50 -13.80 -2.95
C ASP A 34 -7.10 -12.34 -3.14
N LEU A 35 -7.22 -11.88 -4.38
CA LEU A 35 -6.94 -10.52 -4.77
C LEU A 35 -8.16 -9.60 -4.60
N SER A 36 -9.22 -10.00 -3.88
CA SER A 36 -10.41 -9.15 -3.74
C SER A 36 -10.08 -7.77 -3.15
N VAL A 37 -10.82 -6.74 -3.56
CA VAL A 37 -10.60 -5.36 -3.06
C VAL A 37 -10.67 -5.30 -1.54
N GLU A 38 -11.60 -6.03 -0.94
CA GLU A 38 -11.76 -6.09 0.52
C GLU A 38 -10.52 -6.68 1.20
N THR A 39 -10.04 -7.83 0.74
CA THR A 39 -8.82 -8.47 1.27
C THR A 39 -7.60 -7.57 1.11
N MET A 40 -7.41 -6.97 -0.07
CA MET A 40 -6.28 -6.06 -0.32
C MET A 40 -6.37 -4.78 0.54
N CYS A 41 -7.57 -4.23 0.77
CA CYS A 41 -7.76 -3.10 1.69
C CYS A 41 -7.43 -3.48 3.13
N ASN A 42 -7.85 -4.68 3.56
CA ASN A 42 -7.53 -5.19 4.89
C ASN A 42 -6.03 -5.41 5.08
N ASP A 43 -5.31 -5.86 4.04
CA ASP A 43 -3.84 -5.96 4.07
C ASP A 43 -3.19 -4.59 4.34
N VAL A 44 -3.65 -3.54 3.65
CA VAL A 44 -3.14 -2.17 3.87
C VAL A 44 -3.44 -1.70 5.30
N LEU A 45 -4.66 -1.94 5.80
CA LEU A 45 -5.04 -1.60 7.18
C LEU A 45 -4.20 -2.33 8.21
N ALA A 46 -3.92 -3.62 7.99
CA ALA A 46 -3.09 -4.43 8.87
C ALA A 46 -1.67 -3.85 8.98
N VAL A 47 -1.06 -3.47 7.84
CA VAL A 47 0.27 -2.85 7.86
C VAL A 47 0.25 -1.47 8.52
N ILE A 48 -0.78 -0.64 8.30
CA ILE A 48 -0.90 0.66 8.98
C ILE A 48 -0.98 0.46 10.49
N LYS A 49 -1.79 -0.51 10.95
CA LYS A 49 -1.93 -0.83 12.37
C LYS A 49 -0.63 -1.36 12.97
N GLU A 50 0.11 -2.20 12.25
CA GLU A 50 1.42 -2.67 12.70
C GLU A 50 2.44 -1.53 12.84
N LEU A 51 2.41 -0.56 11.91
CA LEU A 51 3.37 0.56 11.92
C LEU A 51 3.06 1.64 12.94
N TYR A 52 1.78 1.89 13.25
CA TYR A 52 1.35 3.07 14.02
C TYR A 52 0.38 2.77 15.17
N GLY A 53 -0.04 1.51 15.35
CA GLY A 53 -1.02 1.12 16.37
C GLY A 53 -2.37 1.79 16.15
N ASP A 54 -3.01 2.18 17.26
CA ASP A 54 -4.37 2.75 17.26
C ASP A 54 -4.41 4.27 17.02
N SER A 55 -3.25 4.93 16.87
CA SER A 55 -3.16 6.38 16.65
C SER A 55 -2.28 6.73 15.45
N PRO A 56 -2.71 6.38 14.22
CA PRO A 56 -1.96 6.71 13.02
C PRO A 56 -1.89 8.23 12.80
N PRO A 57 -0.77 8.76 12.27
CA PRO A 57 -0.71 10.14 11.80
C PRO A 57 -1.63 10.33 10.60
N ALA A 58 -1.79 11.57 10.10
CA ALA A 58 -2.48 11.81 8.85
C ALA A 58 -1.79 11.05 7.69
N ILE A 59 -2.55 10.22 6.96
CA ILE A 59 -2.05 9.38 5.86
C ILE A 59 -2.53 9.93 4.53
N ILE A 60 -1.60 10.07 3.58
CA ILE A 60 -1.91 10.34 2.17
C ILE A 60 -1.63 9.06 1.39
N LEU A 61 -2.67 8.48 0.81
CA LEU A 61 -2.56 7.31 -0.07
C LEU A 61 -2.27 7.76 -1.50
N VAL A 62 -1.23 7.21 -2.10
CA VAL A 62 -0.84 7.47 -3.48
C VAL A 62 -0.80 6.15 -4.23
N GLY A 63 -1.65 6.00 -5.24
CA GLY A 63 -1.72 4.80 -6.07
C GLY A 63 -1.70 5.14 -7.56
N HIS A 64 -1.28 4.18 -8.38
CA HIS A 64 -1.51 4.19 -9.82
C HIS A 64 -2.60 3.17 -10.12
N ARG A 65 -3.25 3.26 -11.29
CA ARG A 65 -4.30 2.31 -11.66
C ARG A 65 -3.80 0.87 -11.48
N LEU A 66 -4.59 0.07 -10.77
CA LEU A 66 -4.47 -1.38 -10.73
C LEU A 66 -5.09 -1.91 -12.01
N ASN A 67 -4.28 -2.55 -12.85
CA ASN A 67 -4.74 -2.99 -14.17
C ASN A 67 -5.67 -4.22 -14.08
N ALA A 68 -5.65 -4.94 -12.95
CA ALA A 68 -6.45 -6.14 -12.71
C ALA A 68 -7.76 -5.89 -11.95
N GLN A 69 -7.87 -4.77 -11.21
CA GLN A 69 -9.08 -4.42 -10.46
C GLN A 69 -9.38 -2.94 -10.58
N LYS A 70 -10.58 -2.66 -11.09
CA LYS A 70 -11.11 -1.32 -11.28
C LYS A 70 -11.51 -0.74 -9.92
N LEU A 71 -10.52 -0.34 -9.10
CA LEU A 71 -10.78 0.50 -7.95
C LEU A 71 -11.21 1.88 -8.45
N GLN A 72 -12.50 2.18 -8.30
CA GLN A 72 -13.02 3.53 -8.36
C GLN A 72 -12.93 4.09 -6.94
N PHE A 73 -12.11 5.12 -6.77
CA PHE A 73 -12.12 5.98 -5.59
C PHE A 73 -13.19 7.06 -5.77
#